data_AF-A0A497LDD3-F1
#
_entry.id   AF-A0A497LDD3-F1
#
_cell.length_a   1.000
_cell.length_b   1.000
_cell.length_c   1.000
_cell.angle_alpha   90.00
_cell.angle_beta   90.00
_cell.angle_gamma   90.00
#
_symmetry.space_group_name_H-M   'P 1'
#
loop_
_entity.id
_entity.type
_entity.pdbx_description
1 polymer ?
#
loop_
_entity_poly.entity_id
_entity_poly.type
_entity_poly.pdbx_seq_one_letter_code
_entity_poly.pdbx_strand_id
1 'polypeptide(L)'
;MDIGLLDVQNQKPENEIELEKVGVEGLKKYVSIKKPSKPYHVIVTINSYITLPSNLRGAHMSRFAESIAEIPNKAASIEDLAEKIAKRAYQKHGFHCYTEVFGEFPYERIRPSGKNEKAIAEMFGKFSTKNGVRIVGVSVNGILACPCSKELTGGLTHNQRGKITVELDVSKSEVDLMDVIEICKESFSSPTFSILKRIEEKEIVER
;
A
#
# COMPACT_ATOMS: atom_id res chain seq x y z
N MET A 1 2.09 -20.58 34.54
CA MET A 1 3.40 -21.19 34.86
C MET A 1 4.34 -20.79 33.75
N ASP A 2 5.19 -19.79 33.99
CA ASP A 2 6.29 -19.50 33.07
C ASP A 2 7.28 -20.64 33.18
N ILE A 3 7.26 -21.51 32.17
CA ILE A 3 8.32 -22.49 31.96
C ILE A 3 9.56 -21.64 31.71
N GLY A 4 10.56 -21.70 32.59
CA GLY A 4 11.81 -20.92 32.51
C GLY A 4 12.64 -21.29 31.27
N LEU A 5 12.11 -20.96 30.11
CA LEU A 5 12.69 -21.22 28.81
C LEU A 5 13.78 -20.19 28.54
N LEU A 6 14.87 -20.67 27.97
CA LEU A 6 16.00 -19.85 27.59
C LEU A 6 15.57 -18.80 26.55
N ASP A 7 15.80 -17.52 26.83
CA ASP A 7 15.54 -16.46 25.88
C ASP A 7 16.71 -16.28 24.91
N VAL A 8 16.75 -17.15 23.89
CA VAL A 8 17.80 -17.15 22.85
C VAL A 8 17.89 -15.81 22.12
N GLN A 9 16.76 -15.11 21.94
CA GLN A 9 16.69 -13.88 21.13
C GLN A 9 17.41 -12.72 21.83
N ASN A 10 17.35 -12.67 23.17
CA ASN A 10 18.04 -11.67 23.98
C ASN A 10 19.51 -12.01 24.29
N GLN A 11 20.04 -13.09 23.72
CA GLN A 11 21.47 -13.42 23.85
C GLN A 11 22.32 -12.59 22.90
N LYS A 12 23.62 -12.57 23.19
CA LYS A 12 24.62 -11.98 22.31
C LYS A 12 24.85 -12.87 21.06
N PRO A 13 24.87 -12.31 19.83
CA PRO A 13 25.17 -13.07 18.63
C PRO A 13 26.67 -13.38 18.51
N GLU A 14 27.00 -14.38 17.68
CA GLU A 14 28.38 -14.69 17.31
C GLU A 14 29.00 -13.57 16.46
N ASN A 15 28.20 -12.95 15.60
CA ASN A 15 28.58 -11.80 14.78
C ASN A 15 27.71 -10.61 15.18
N GLU A 16 28.33 -9.55 15.70
CA GLU A 16 27.65 -8.34 16.16
C GLU A 16 27.35 -7.41 14.97
N ILE A 17 26.38 -7.78 14.15
CA ILE A 17 25.92 -6.99 12.99
C ILE A 17 24.54 -6.41 13.31
N GLU A 18 24.42 -5.09 13.20
CA GLU A 18 23.12 -4.42 13.30
C GLU A 18 22.28 -4.73 12.06
N LEU A 19 21.00 -5.06 12.26
CA LEU A 19 20.07 -5.32 11.16
C LEU A 19 19.05 -4.19 11.06
N GLU A 20 19.03 -3.52 9.91
CA GLU A 20 18.14 -2.38 9.68
C GLU A 20 16.65 -2.77 9.71
N LYS A 21 16.32 -3.95 9.18
CA LYS A 21 14.95 -4.49 9.12
C LYS A 21 14.95 -5.98 9.45
N VAL A 22 14.26 -6.33 10.53
CA VAL A 22 13.92 -7.71 10.93
C VAL A 22 12.46 -7.74 11.33
N GLY A 23 11.70 -8.72 10.87
CA GLY A 23 10.30 -8.86 11.28
C GLY A 23 9.52 -9.86 10.46
N VAL A 24 8.26 -9.53 10.20
CA VAL A 24 7.29 -10.41 9.55
C VAL A 24 6.70 -9.75 8.31
N GLU A 25 6.45 -10.55 7.29
CA GLU A 25 5.85 -10.14 6.03
C GLU A 25 4.62 -11.00 5.70
N GLY A 26 3.69 -10.44 4.93
CA GLY A 26 2.58 -11.21 4.37
C GLY A 26 1.43 -11.50 5.35
N LEU A 27 1.38 -10.85 6.51
CA LEU A 27 0.28 -11.04 7.47
C LEU A 27 -0.99 -10.39 6.95
N LYS A 28 -2.05 -11.19 6.77
CA LYS A 28 -3.33 -10.71 6.25
C LYS A 28 -4.30 -10.36 7.38
N LYS A 29 -5.01 -9.24 7.23
CA LYS A 29 -6.03 -8.79 8.18
C LYS A 29 -7.24 -8.22 7.47
N TYR A 30 -8.44 -8.59 7.91
CA TYR A 30 -9.68 -7.98 7.44
C TYR A 30 -9.95 -6.69 8.21
N VAL A 31 -10.09 -5.57 7.50
CA VAL A 31 -10.26 -4.24 8.08
C VAL A 31 -11.39 -3.46 7.41
N SER A 32 -11.96 -2.53 8.15
CA SER A 32 -12.90 -1.53 7.67
C SER A 32 -12.24 -0.16 7.69
N ILE A 33 -12.14 0.47 6.52
CA ILE A 33 -11.53 1.80 6.36
C ILE A 33 -12.65 2.81 6.17
N LYS A 34 -12.56 3.95 6.87
CA LYS A 34 -13.51 5.06 6.72
C LYS A 34 -13.37 5.69 5.33
N LYS A 35 -14.51 6.11 4.76
CA LYS A 35 -14.58 6.92 3.54
C LYS A 35 -15.69 7.96 3.75
N PRO A 36 -15.60 9.17 3.14
CA PRO A 36 -16.62 10.21 3.33
C PRO A 36 -18.05 9.75 3.07
N SER A 37 -18.26 8.87 2.08
CA SER A 37 -19.57 8.31 1.76
C SER A 37 -19.99 7.19 2.70
N LYS A 38 -19.24 6.09 2.71
CA LYS A 38 -19.50 4.90 3.54
C LYS A 38 -18.20 4.12 3.76
N PRO A 39 -17.96 3.60 4.97
CA PRO A 39 -16.84 2.68 5.20
C PRO A 39 -16.89 1.50 4.23
N TYR A 40 -15.72 1.09 3.77
CA TYR A 40 -15.58 -0.13 2.96
C TYR A 40 -14.73 -1.15 3.72
N HIS A 41 -14.87 -2.40 3.31
CA HIS A 41 -14.15 -3.53 3.88
C HIS A 41 -13.09 -4.00 2.90
N VAL A 42 -11.90 -4.32 3.40
CA VAL A 42 -10.77 -4.73 2.60
C VAL A 42 -9.90 -5.72 3.39
N ILE A 43 -9.32 -6.68 2.69
CA ILE A 43 -8.25 -7.51 3.23
C ILE A 43 -6.94 -6.79 2.95
N VAL A 44 -6.21 -6.43 4.00
CA VAL A 44 -4.88 -5.82 3.88
C VAL A 44 -3.80 -6.85 4.12
N THR A 45 -2.64 -6.64 3.49
CA THR A 45 -1.39 -7.35 3.75
C THR A 45 -0.46 -6.43 4.52
N ILE A 46 0.10 -6.91 5.62
CA ILE A 46 0.88 -6.13 6.57
C ILE A 46 2.29 -6.71 6.64
N ASN A 47 3.27 -5.83 6.45
CA ASN A 47 4.67 -6.10 6.74
C ASN A 47 5.09 -5.22 7.91
N SER A 48 5.76 -5.78 8.90
CA SER A 48 6.18 -5.06 10.11
C SER A 48 7.58 -5.48 10.50
N TYR A 49 8.44 -4.48 10.70
CA TYR A 49 9.86 -4.65 10.93
C TYR A 49 10.32 -3.79 12.10
N ILE A 50 11.42 -4.21 12.74
CA ILE A 50 12.20 -3.39 13.66
C ILE A 50 13.64 -3.25 13.17
N THR A 51 14.32 -2.22 13.68
CA THR A 51 15.79 -2.20 13.71
C THR A 51 16.28 -3.06 14.87
N LEU A 52 17.15 -4.03 14.59
CA LEU A 52 17.72 -4.92 15.60
C LEU A 52 19.17 -4.52 15.89
N PRO A 53 19.48 -4.07 17.12
CA PRO A 53 20.84 -3.78 17.55
C PRO A 53 21.81 -4.96 17.38
N SER A 54 23.08 -4.66 17.13
CA SER A 54 24.13 -5.66 16.91
C SER A 54 24.40 -6.60 18.10
N ASN A 55 24.00 -6.21 19.31
CA ASN A 55 24.22 -6.98 20.53
C ASN A 55 23.12 -8.01 20.82
N LEU A 56 22.08 -8.10 19.98
CA LEU A 56 20.97 -9.05 20.13
C LEU A 56 20.98 -10.09 19.04
N ARG A 57 20.74 -11.35 19.43
CA ARG A 57 20.78 -12.50 18.52
C ARG A 57 19.58 -12.56 17.59
N GLY A 58 18.44 -11.99 17.98
CA GLY A 58 17.30 -11.88 17.09
C GLY A 58 16.10 -11.19 17.71
N ALA A 59 15.00 -11.17 16.96
CA ALA A 59 13.76 -10.51 17.34
C ALA A 59 12.68 -11.52 17.78
N HIS A 60 11.85 -11.13 18.73
CA HIS A 60 10.71 -11.93 19.15
C HIS A 60 9.57 -11.88 18.12
N MET A 61 9.49 -12.87 17.23
CA MET A 61 8.54 -12.90 16.12
C MET A 61 7.06 -12.82 16.53
N SER A 62 6.68 -13.44 17.65
CA SER A 62 5.30 -13.43 18.14
C SER A 62 4.80 -12.04 18.50
N ARG A 63 5.68 -11.14 18.97
CA ARG A 63 5.32 -9.77 19.35
C ARG A 63 4.83 -8.94 18.16
N PHE A 64 5.29 -9.23 16.95
CA PHE A 64 4.76 -8.61 15.74
C PHE A 64 3.32 -9.05 15.47
N ALA A 65 3.06 -10.37 15.51
CA ALA A 65 1.73 -10.92 15.30
C ALA A 65 0.73 -10.40 16.34
N GLU A 66 1.14 -10.34 17.61
CA GLU A 66 0.34 -9.73 18.68
C GLU A 66 0.06 -8.24 18.42
N SER A 67 1.09 -7.47 18.03
CA SER A 67 0.95 -6.05 17.74
C SER A 67 -0.07 -5.80 16.63
N ILE A 68 -0.15 -6.68 15.64
CA ILE A 68 -1.11 -6.60 14.54
C ILE A 68 -2.49 -7.06 15.00
N ALA A 69 -2.58 -8.15 15.76
CA ALA A 69 -3.84 -8.74 16.21
C ALA A 69 -4.62 -7.80 17.14
N GLU A 70 -3.95 -7.12 18.08
CA GLU A 70 -4.54 -6.25 19.09
C GLU A 70 -5.10 -4.94 18.52
N ILE A 71 -4.64 -4.49 17.34
CA ILE A 71 -5.19 -3.28 16.71
C ILE A 71 -6.63 -3.56 16.23
N PRO A 72 -7.60 -2.64 16.47
CA PRO A 72 -8.96 -2.83 16.00
C PRO A 72 -9.07 -3.03 14.47
N ASN A 73 -10.07 -3.78 14.03
CA ASN A 73 -10.37 -3.98 12.61
C ASN A 73 -10.97 -2.74 11.92
N LYS A 74 -10.85 -1.54 12.53
CA LYS A 74 -11.37 -0.27 12.03
C LYS A 74 -10.26 0.75 12.01
N ALA A 75 -10.04 1.39 10.87
CA ALA A 75 -9.03 2.42 10.69
C ALA A 75 -9.63 3.66 9.99
N ALA A 76 -9.05 4.83 10.26
CA ALA A 76 -9.44 6.05 9.55
C ALA A 76 -8.98 6.00 8.09
N SER A 77 -7.77 5.52 7.86
CA SER A 77 -7.12 5.36 6.57
C SER A 77 -6.09 4.22 6.63
N ILE A 78 -5.47 3.87 5.51
CA ILE A 78 -4.52 2.74 5.45
C ILE A 78 -3.21 3.07 6.18
N GLU A 79 -2.76 4.32 6.09
CA GLU A 79 -1.57 4.80 6.74
C GLU A 79 -1.79 5.07 8.25
N ASP A 80 -3.03 5.39 8.68
CA ASP A 80 -3.42 5.37 10.12
C ASP A 80 -3.32 3.94 10.70
N LEU A 81 -3.71 2.92 9.93
CA LEU A 81 -3.54 1.53 10.34
C LEU A 81 -2.05 1.17 10.47
N ALA A 82 -1.22 1.56 9.50
CA ALA A 82 0.22 1.36 9.55
C ALA A 82 0.85 2.03 10.79
N GLU A 83 0.47 3.28 11.07
CA GLU A 83 0.93 4.04 12.23
C GLU A 83 0.56 3.37 13.55
N LYS A 84 -0.69 2.92 13.71
CA LYS A 84 -1.14 2.22 14.93
C LYS A 84 -0.39 0.92 15.18
N ILE A 85 -0.20 0.13 14.13
CA ILE A 85 0.55 -1.14 14.22
C ILE A 85 2.01 -0.86 14.57
N ALA A 86 2.66 0.09 13.90
CA ALA A 86 4.06 0.46 14.16
C ALA A 86 4.27 0.95 15.59
N LYS A 87 3.39 1.83 16.10
CA LYS A 87 3.44 2.31 17.50
C LYS A 87 3.21 1.16 18.49
N ARG A 88 2.33 0.22 18.19
CA ARG A 88 2.10 -0.94 19.05
C ARG A 88 3.29 -1.90 19.05
N ALA A 89 3.88 -2.14 17.89
CA ALA A 89 5.12 -2.91 17.78
C ALA A 89 6.24 -2.24 18.57
N TYR A 90 6.38 -0.90 18.48
CA TYR A 90 7.38 -0.15 19.24
C TYR A 90 7.22 -0.34 20.75
N GLN A 91 5.98 -0.32 21.26
CA GLN A 91 5.69 -0.58 22.68
C GLN A 91 6.07 -2.00 23.12
N LYS A 92 5.90 -3.02 22.25
CA LYS A 92 6.20 -4.42 22.58
C LYS A 92 7.68 -4.77 22.39
N HIS A 93 8.35 -4.18 21.41
CA HIS A 93 9.72 -4.49 21.04
C HIS A 93 10.74 -3.56 21.71
N GLY A 94 10.40 -2.29 21.93
CA GLY A 94 11.33 -1.27 22.43
C GLY A 94 12.31 -0.74 21.38
N PHE A 95 12.16 -1.13 20.12
CA PHE A 95 13.01 -0.73 19.00
C PHE A 95 12.22 0.04 17.95
N HIS A 96 12.89 0.89 17.18
CA HIS A 96 12.26 1.60 16.07
C HIS A 96 11.59 0.62 15.11
N CYS A 97 10.34 0.92 14.76
CA CYS A 97 9.50 0.08 13.94
C CYS A 97 9.19 0.76 12.61
N TYR A 98 9.08 -0.06 11.58
CA TYR A 98 8.62 0.31 10.26
C TYR A 98 7.50 -0.65 9.86
N THR A 99 6.34 -0.11 9.50
CA THR A 99 5.19 -0.91 9.08
C THR A 99 4.71 -0.45 7.73
N GLU A 100 4.40 -1.42 6.88
CA GLU A 100 3.79 -1.22 5.56
C GLU A 100 2.49 -2.01 5.52
N VAL A 101 1.44 -1.37 5.00
CA VAL A 101 0.12 -1.96 4.85
C VAL A 101 -0.29 -1.78 3.40
N PHE A 102 -0.66 -2.85 2.73
CA PHE A 102 -1.08 -2.88 1.34
C PHE A 102 -2.54 -3.34 1.25
N GLY A 103 -3.32 -2.75 0.36
CA GLY A 103 -4.71 -3.13 0.16
C GLY A 103 -5.28 -2.62 -1.15
N GLU A 104 -6.55 -2.90 -1.37
CA GLU A 104 -7.29 -2.46 -2.54
C GLU A 104 -8.21 -1.28 -2.20
N PHE A 105 -8.20 -0.26 -3.05
CA PHE A 105 -9.07 0.92 -2.94
C PHE A 105 -10.18 0.83 -4.00
N PRO A 106 -11.43 0.57 -3.60
CA PRO A 106 -12.56 0.57 -4.52
C PRO A 106 -13.00 2.00 -4.86
N TYR A 107 -13.19 2.26 -6.15
CA TYR A 107 -13.70 3.54 -6.64
C TYR A 107 -14.67 3.35 -7.81
N GLU A 108 -15.39 4.41 -8.15
CA GLU A 108 -16.32 4.44 -9.29
C GLU A 108 -15.74 5.30 -10.41
N ARG A 109 -16.00 4.93 -11.66
CA ARG A 109 -15.63 5.69 -12.85
C ARG A 109 -16.74 5.64 -13.89
N ILE A 110 -16.73 6.62 -14.79
CA ILE A 110 -17.68 6.73 -15.89
C ILE A 110 -17.01 6.18 -17.16
N ARG A 111 -17.68 5.26 -17.86
CA ARG A 111 -17.27 4.78 -19.19
C ARG A 111 -17.57 5.80 -20.27
N PRO A 112 -16.96 5.70 -21.47
CA PRO A 112 -17.30 6.58 -22.59
C PRO A 112 -18.81 6.64 -22.91
N SER A 113 -19.53 5.52 -22.73
CA SER A 113 -21.00 5.48 -22.86
C SER A 113 -21.80 6.28 -21.81
N GLY A 114 -21.14 6.96 -20.85
CA GLY A 114 -21.77 7.66 -19.73
C GLY A 114 -22.25 6.75 -18.60
N LYS A 115 -21.99 5.43 -18.68
CA LYS A 115 -22.40 4.46 -17.66
C LYS A 115 -21.38 4.34 -16.55
N ASN A 116 -21.86 4.26 -15.31
CA ASN A 116 -21.01 3.98 -14.14
C ASN A 116 -20.45 2.55 -14.17
N GLU A 117 -19.20 2.42 -13.73
CA GLU A 117 -18.46 1.18 -13.55
C GLU A 117 -17.66 1.24 -12.24
N LYS A 118 -17.54 0.10 -11.55
CA LYS A 118 -16.66 -0.04 -10.39
C LYS A 118 -15.26 -0.48 -10.81
N ALA A 119 -14.26 0.11 -10.18
CA ALA A 119 -12.86 -0.17 -10.42
C ALA A 119 -12.09 -0.31 -9.10
N ILE A 120 -10.89 -0.86 -9.19
CA ILE A 120 -10.01 -1.10 -8.05
C ILE A 120 -8.64 -0.50 -8.38
N ALA A 121 -8.15 0.34 -7.48
CA ALA A 121 -6.75 0.75 -7.43
C ALA A 121 -6.03 -0.03 -6.33
N GLU A 122 -4.72 -0.20 -6.45
CA GLU A 122 -3.93 -0.64 -5.31
C GLU A 122 -3.63 0.57 -4.44
N MET A 123 -3.61 0.40 -3.12
CA MET A 123 -3.21 1.42 -2.16
C MET A 123 -2.25 0.84 -1.14
N PHE A 124 -1.43 1.72 -0.56
CA PHE A 124 -0.57 1.35 0.55
C PHE A 124 -0.39 2.51 1.52
N GLY A 125 -0.11 2.17 2.77
CA GLY A 125 0.25 3.08 3.83
C GLY A 125 1.50 2.60 4.54
N LYS A 126 2.43 3.50 4.84
CA LYS A 126 3.67 3.18 5.54
C LYS A 126 3.86 4.14 6.70
N PHE A 127 4.48 3.65 7.78
CA PHE A 127 4.85 4.49 8.92
C PHE A 127 6.17 4.04 9.52
N SER A 128 7.01 5.02 9.90
CA SER A 128 8.26 4.78 10.63
C SER A 128 8.26 5.52 11.97
N THR A 129 8.50 4.79 13.07
CA THR A 129 8.64 5.41 14.40
C THR A 129 9.98 6.11 14.59
N LYS A 130 10.95 5.93 13.69
CA LYS A 130 12.28 6.56 13.77
C LYS A 130 12.22 8.06 13.47
N ASN A 131 11.44 8.45 12.47
CA ASN A 131 11.33 9.83 12.00
C ASN A 131 9.88 10.37 12.02
N GLY A 132 8.89 9.54 12.38
CA GLY A 132 7.48 9.93 12.37
C GLY A 132 6.93 10.16 10.96
N VAL A 133 7.62 9.65 9.93
CA VAL A 133 7.21 9.79 8.54
C VAL A 133 6.04 8.85 8.26
N ARG A 134 4.97 9.43 7.73
CA ARG A 134 3.72 8.77 7.37
C ARG A 134 3.55 8.92 5.86
N ILE A 135 3.48 7.80 5.17
CA ILE A 135 3.41 7.75 3.72
C ILE A 135 2.10 7.08 3.33
N VAL A 136 1.45 7.62 2.31
CA VAL A 136 0.33 6.96 1.63
C VAL A 136 0.59 6.97 0.14
N GLY A 137 0.08 5.96 -0.56
CA GLY A 137 0.19 5.92 -2.00
C GLY A 137 -0.85 5.04 -2.66
N VAL A 138 -0.97 5.23 -3.97
CA VAL A 138 -1.85 4.46 -4.85
C VAL A 138 -1.09 4.00 -6.06
N SER A 139 -1.51 2.87 -6.62
CA SER A 139 -1.09 2.45 -7.94
C SER A 139 -2.29 2.17 -8.84
N VAL A 140 -2.27 2.75 -10.03
CA VAL A 140 -3.37 2.69 -11.00
C VAL A 140 -2.84 2.16 -12.33
N ASN A 141 -3.62 1.31 -12.98
CA ASN A 141 -3.30 0.78 -14.31
C ASN A 141 -4.02 1.59 -15.40
N GLY A 142 -3.28 1.92 -16.46
CA GLY A 142 -3.77 2.64 -17.63
C GLY A 142 -3.13 2.12 -18.91
N ILE A 143 -3.51 2.71 -20.03
CA ILE A 143 -2.98 2.42 -21.36
C ILE A 143 -2.04 3.56 -21.77
N LEU A 144 -0.87 3.19 -22.26
CA LEU A 144 0.12 4.10 -22.82
C LEU A 144 0.27 3.79 -24.30
N ALA A 145 0.05 4.80 -25.14
CA ALA A 145 0.31 4.76 -26.57
C ALA A 145 1.64 5.44 -26.88
N CYS A 146 2.43 4.87 -27.78
CA CYS A 146 3.74 5.40 -28.13
C CYS A 146 3.63 6.51 -29.18
N PRO A 147 3.91 7.78 -28.83
CA PRO A 147 3.84 8.87 -29.82
C PRO A 147 4.84 8.68 -30.95
N CYS A 148 6.02 8.11 -30.67
CA CYS A 148 7.04 7.83 -31.68
C CYS A 148 6.55 6.81 -32.74
N SER A 149 5.93 5.71 -32.31
CA SER A 149 5.36 4.72 -33.24
C SER A 149 4.25 5.31 -34.10
N LYS A 150 3.40 6.16 -33.48
CA LYS A 150 2.29 6.85 -34.17
C LYS A 150 2.81 7.69 -35.33
N GLU A 151 3.87 8.46 -35.10
CA GLU A 151 4.48 9.32 -36.12
C GLU A 151 5.14 8.50 -37.25
N LEU A 152 5.91 7.47 -36.89
CA LEU A 152 6.69 6.69 -37.86
C LEU A 152 5.86 5.80 -38.80
N THR A 153 4.62 5.47 -38.43
CA THR A 153 3.79 4.52 -39.17
C THR A 153 2.53 5.14 -39.77
N GLY A 154 2.43 6.48 -39.78
CA GLY A 154 1.30 7.19 -40.36
C GLY A 154 -0.01 7.02 -39.57
N GLY A 155 0.08 6.97 -38.24
CA GLY A 155 -1.07 6.96 -37.34
C GLY A 155 -1.31 5.65 -36.58
N LEU A 156 -0.57 4.58 -36.87
CA LEU A 156 -0.65 3.32 -36.12
C LEU A 156 0.29 3.36 -34.91
N THR A 157 -0.11 2.79 -33.78
CA THR A 157 0.76 2.75 -32.60
C THR A 157 0.63 1.42 -31.90
N HIS A 158 1.75 0.91 -31.39
CA HIS A 158 1.66 -0.06 -30.31
C HIS A 158 1.18 0.65 -29.04
N ASN A 159 0.53 -0.12 -28.16
CA ASN A 159 0.19 0.32 -26.83
C ASN A 159 0.55 -0.77 -25.83
N GLN A 160 0.65 -0.38 -24.57
CA GLN A 160 0.85 -1.31 -23.48
C GLN A 160 0.10 -0.86 -22.24
N ARG A 161 -0.16 -1.81 -21.34
CA ARG A 161 -0.64 -1.51 -20.01
C ARG A 161 0.52 -0.97 -19.18
N GLY A 162 0.37 0.24 -18.67
CA GLY A 162 1.28 0.86 -17.71
C GLY A 162 0.68 0.88 -16.31
N LYS A 163 1.54 0.94 -15.30
CA LYS A 163 1.17 1.15 -13.90
C LYS A 163 1.86 2.42 -13.41
N ILE A 164 1.08 3.40 -12.95
CA ILE A 164 1.60 4.59 -12.27
C ILE A 164 1.45 4.34 -10.78
N THR A 165 2.53 4.54 -10.03
CA THR A 165 2.54 4.50 -8.57
C THR A 165 2.92 5.87 -8.06
N VAL A 166 2.08 6.45 -7.20
CA VAL A 166 2.34 7.73 -6.54
C VAL A 166 2.47 7.48 -5.05
N GLU A 167 3.54 8.00 -4.46
CA GLU A 167 3.85 7.92 -3.04
C GLU A 167 3.98 9.34 -2.48
N LEU A 168 3.28 9.62 -1.38
CA LEU A 168 3.18 10.95 -0.79
C LEU A 168 3.50 10.88 0.70
N ASP A 169 4.39 11.76 1.18
CA ASP A 169 4.57 12.03 2.60
C ASP A 169 3.40 12.89 3.08
N VAL A 170 2.61 12.33 3.99
CA VAL A 170 1.40 12.93 4.58
C VAL A 170 1.57 13.15 6.09
N SER A 171 2.80 13.30 6.58
CA SER A 171 3.07 13.60 7.99
C SER A 171 2.52 14.96 8.44
N LYS A 172 2.25 15.89 7.52
CA LYS A 172 1.79 17.26 7.81
C LYS A 172 0.52 17.69 7.07
N SER A 173 -0.10 16.79 6.31
CA SER A 173 -1.24 17.10 5.45
C SER A 173 -2.10 15.86 5.26
N GLU A 174 -3.38 16.05 4.98
CA GLU A 174 -4.26 14.96 4.55
C GLU A 174 -4.41 14.98 3.02
N VAL A 175 -4.53 13.80 2.43
CA VAL A 175 -4.68 13.63 0.98
C VAL A 175 -5.84 12.67 0.72
N ASP A 176 -6.76 13.06 -0.16
CA ASP A 176 -7.76 12.13 -0.67
C ASP A 176 -7.14 11.27 -1.77
N LEU A 177 -7.10 9.96 -1.56
CA LEU A 177 -6.59 9.03 -2.56
C LEU A 177 -7.41 9.03 -3.85
N MET A 178 -8.68 9.45 -3.81
CA MET A 178 -9.50 9.60 -5.01
C MET A 178 -8.93 10.67 -5.95
N ASP A 179 -8.48 11.80 -5.41
CA ASP A 179 -7.88 12.88 -6.20
C ASP A 179 -6.59 12.40 -6.87
N VAL A 180 -5.75 11.67 -6.12
CA VAL A 180 -4.51 11.09 -6.67
C VAL A 180 -4.81 10.05 -7.75
N ILE A 181 -5.84 9.22 -7.56
CA ILE A 181 -6.30 8.26 -8.58
C ILE A 181 -6.75 8.99 -9.85
N GLU A 182 -7.48 10.10 -9.73
CA GLU A 182 -7.95 10.87 -10.89
C GLU A 182 -6.79 11.48 -11.67
N ILE A 183 -5.83 12.11 -10.96
CA ILE A 183 -4.60 12.63 -11.58
C ILE A 183 -3.83 11.53 -12.33
N CYS A 184 -3.70 10.34 -11.73
CA CYS A 184 -3.06 9.20 -12.40
C CYS A 184 -3.84 8.78 -13.65
N LYS A 185 -5.16 8.70 -13.59
CA LYS A 185 -6.02 8.31 -14.72
C LYS A 185 -5.91 9.29 -15.89
N GLU A 186 -5.88 10.59 -15.61
CA GLU A 186 -5.72 11.65 -16.60
C GLU A 186 -4.33 11.69 -17.24
N SER A 187 -3.33 11.15 -16.54
CA SER A 187 -1.94 11.08 -17.03
C SER A 187 -1.69 9.96 -18.06
N PHE A 188 -2.59 9.00 -18.19
CA PHE A 188 -2.49 7.95 -19.21
C PHE A 188 -3.02 8.43 -20.56
N SER A 189 -2.56 7.81 -21.67
CA SER A 189 -3.17 8.03 -22.99
C SER A 189 -4.67 7.66 -22.97
N SER A 190 -5.00 6.58 -22.26
CA SER A 190 -6.37 6.26 -21.87
C SER A 190 -6.40 5.51 -20.53
N PRO A 191 -7.40 5.73 -19.68
CA PRO A 191 -7.66 4.83 -18.56
C PRO A 191 -8.01 3.42 -19.06
N THR A 192 -7.86 2.42 -18.19
CA THR A 192 -8.43 1.09 -18.42
C THR A 192 -9.92 1.08 -18.11
N PHE A 193 -10.69 0.17 -18.71
CA PHE A 193 -12.09 -0.10 -18.38
C PHE A 193 -12.30 -1.61 -18.26
N SER A 194 -13.26 -2.06 -17.46
CA SER A 194 -13.48 -3.50 -17.26
C SER A 194 -14.30 -4.08 -18.42
N ILE A 195 -15.23 -3.31 -18.97
CA ILE A 195 -16.06 -3.70 -20.12
C ILE A 195 -16.21 -2.53 -21.09
N LEU A 196 -15.85 -2.76 -22.36
CA LEU A 196 -16.07 -1.85 -23.49
C LEU A 196 -16.89 -2.56 -24.57
N LYS A 197 -17.95 -1.91 -25.06
CA LYS A 197 -18.65 -2.32 -26.28
C LYS A 197 -17.96 -1.71 -27.51
N ARG A 198 -18.26 -2.24 -28.71
CA ARG A 198 -17.63 -1.82 -29.98
C ARG A 198 -17.52 -0.30 -30.19
N ILE A 199 -18.57 0.45 -29.85
CA ILE A 199 -18.57 1.92 -29.98
C ILE A 199 -17.58 2.56 -28.99
N GLU A 200 -17.58 2.11 -27.73
CA GLU A 200 -16.68 2.61 -26.68
C GLU A 200 -15.21 2.22 -26.95
N GLU A 201 -15.00 1.01 -27.50
CA GLU A 201 -13.67 0.54 -27.90
C GLU A 201 -13.08 1.40 -29.01
N LYS A 202 -13.88 1.72 -30.04
CA LYS A 202 -13.48 2.63 -31.11
C LYS A 202 -13.11 4.00 -30.54
N GLU A 203 -13.95 4.58 -29.68
CA GLU A 203 -13.72 5.91 -29.08
C GLU A 203 -12.42 5.97 -28.27
N ILE A 204 -12.09 4.90 -27.53
CA ILE A 204 -10.85 4.82 -26.76
C ILE A 204 -9.61 4.70 -27.64
N VAL A 205 -9.69 3.98 -28.75
CA VAL A 205 -8.57 3.82 -29.69
C VAL A 205 -8.31 5.11 -30.47
N GLU A 206 -9.34 5.93 -30.71
CA GLU A 206 -9.24 7.18 -31.46
C GLU A 206 -8.78 8.39 -30.60
N ARG A 207 -8.87 8.30 -29.27
CA ARG A 207 -8.43 9.32 -28.31
C ARG A 207 -6.90 9.50 -28.30
#